data_AF-A0A7C3A8S1-F1
#
_entry.id   AF-A0A7C3A8S1-F1
#
_cell.length_a   1.000
_cell.length_b   1.000
_cell.length_c   1.000
_cell.angle_alpha   90.00
_cell.angle_beta   90.00
_cell.angle_gamma   90.00
#
_symmetry.space_group_name_H-M   'P 1'
#
loop_
_entity.id
_entity.type
_entity.pdbx_description
1 polymer ?
#
loop_
_entity_poly.entity_id
_entity_poly.type
_entity_poly.pdbx_seq_one_letter_code
_entity_poly.pdbx_strand_id
1 'polypeptide(L)' 'MVVVAEVRPGTYHDSVTLMAVSAALNQLPGITGAALVMGTSLNRELLAEGGLSTPE' A
#
# COMPACT_ATOMS: atom_id res chain seq x y z
N MET A 1 14.00 -7.72 6.66
CA MET A 1 12.61 -7.26 6.47
C MET A 1 12.25 -7.52 5.02
N VAL A 2 11.12 -8.17 4.76
CA VAL A 2 10.66 -8.43 3.38
C VAL A 2 9.54 -7.44 3.09
N VAL A 3 9.61 -6.76 1.96
CA VAL A 3 8.56 -5.87 1.45
C VAL A 3 7.96 -6.56 0.24
N VAL A 4 6.64 -6.62 0.18
CA VAL A 4 5.89 -7.20 -0.94
C VAL A 4 4.88 -6.18 -1.43
N ALA A 5 4.70 -6.08 -2.74
CA ALA A 5 3.65 -5.28 -3.35
C ALA A 5 2.89 -6.07 -4.42
N GLU A 6 1.66 -5.64 -4.67
CA GLU A 6 0.81 -6.15 -5.73
C GLU A 6 0.15 -4.95 -6.43
N VAL A 7 0.26 -4.87 -7.75
CA VAL A 7 -0.42 -3.85 -8.57
C VAL A 7 -1.65 -4.47 -9.21
N ARG A 8 -2.82 -3.85 -8.99
CA ARG A 8 -4.11 -4.29 -9.55
C ARG A 8 -4.59 -3.30 -10.62
N PRO A 9 -4.18 -3.45 -11.89
CA PRO A 9 -4.56 -2.53 -12.96
C PRO A 9 -6.07 -2.59 -13.22
N GLY A 10 -6.66 -1.49 -13.71
CA GLY A 10 -8.09 -1.41 -14.02
C GLY A 10 -9.02 -1.43 -12.80
N THR A 11 -8.48 -1.38 -11.58
CA THR A 11 -9.25 -1.35 -10.34
C THR A 11 -9.32 0.08 -9.79
N TYR A 12 -10.50 0.48 -9.32
CA TYR A 12 -10.69 1.73 -8.61
C TYR A 12 -11.43 1.48 -7.28
N HIS A 13 -10.85 2.02 -6.21
CA HIS A 13 -11.47 2.14 -4.90
C HIS A 13 -11.24 3.56 -4.40
N ASP A 14 -12.19 4.10 -3.64
CA ASP A 14 -11.99 5.39 -2.98
C ASP A 14 -10.90 5.32 -1.90
N SER A 15 -10.37 6.47 -1.54
CA SER A 15 -9.29 6.56 -0.54
C SER A 15 -9.72 6.03 0.83
N VAL A 16 -10.99 6.17 1.21
CA VAL A 16 -11.49 5.72 2.52
C VAL A 16 -11.43 4.21 2.62
N THR A 17 -11.84 3.51 1.56
CA THR A 17 -11.77 2.05 1.44
C THR A 17 -10.33 1.57 1.53
N LEU A 18 -9.41 2.19 0.77
CA LEU A 18 -8.00 1.84 0.78
C LEU A 18 -7.33 2.10 2.14
N MET A 19 -7.68 3.21 2.80
CA MET A 19 -7.21 3.53 4.16
C MET A 19 -7.73 2.54 5.20
N ALA A 20 -9.00 2.13 5.11
CA ALA A 20 -9.58 1.14 6.01
C ALA A 20 -8.88 -0.22 5.89
N VAL A 21 -8.60 -0.67 4.66
CA VAL A 21 -7.85 -1.92 4.44
C VAL A 21 -6.41 -1.79 4.94
N SER A 22 -5.74 -0.66 4.69
CA SER A 22 -4.40 -0.40 5.22
C SER A 22 -4.39 -0.49 6.75
N ALA A 23 -5.35 0.15 7.42
CA ALA A 23 -5.48 0.10 8.87
C ALA A 23 -5.70 -1.33 9.37
N ALA A 24 -6.55 -2.12 8.71
CA ALA A 24 -6.79 -3.51 9.07
C ALA A 24 -5.55 -4.39 8.91
N LEU A 25 -4.77 -4.23 7.83
CA LEU A 25 -3.53 -4.96 7.61
C LEU A 25 -2.48 -4.66 8.68
N ASN A 26 -2.38 -3.39 9.12
CA ASN A 26 -1.45 -2.99 10.17
C ASN A 26 -1.78 -3.58 11.55
N GLN A 27 -2.96 -4.19 11.74
CA GLN A 27 -3.33 -4.90 12.97
C GLN A 27 -2.99 -6.40 12.92
N LEU A 28 -2.53 -6.92 11.78
CA LEU A 28 -2.25 -8.34 11.63
C LEU A 28 -0.90 -8.72 12.28
N PRO A 29 -0.80 -9.85 12.99
CA PRO A 29 0.46 -10.33 13.55
C PRO A 29 1.52 -10.50 12.46
N GLY A 30 2.71 -9.95 12.70
CA GLY A 30 3.85 -10.04 11.78
C GLY A 30 3.90 -8.96 10.71
N ILE A 31 2.89 -8.09 10.60
CA ILE A 31 2.94 -6.89 9.73
C ILE A 31 3.62 -5.75 10.49
N THR A 32 4.71 -5.23 9.93
CA THR A 32 5.41 -4.04 10.45
C THR A 32 4.80 -2.75 9.90
N GLY A 33 4.28 -2.80 8.67
CA GLY A 33 3.69 -1.67 7.98
C GLY A 33 3.01 -2.13 6.68
N ALA A 34 1.82 -1.59 6.39
CA ALA A 34 1.10 -1.83 5.16
C ALA A 34 0.36 -0.57 4.71
N ALA A 35 0.37 -0.31 3.40
CA ALA A 35 -0.34 0.79 2.78
C ALA A 35 -0.92 0.35 1.43
N LEU A 36 -2.20 0.66 1.22
CA LEU A 36 -2.89 0.54 -0.05
C LEU A 36 -3.22 1.95 -0.54
N VAL A 37 -2.89 2.21 -1.79
CA VAL A 37 -3.04 3.52 -2.41
C VAL A 37 -3.46 3.36 -3.87
N MET A 38 -4.11 4.39 -4.43
CA MET A 38 -4.27 4.48 -5.88
C MET A 38 -2.87 4.57 -6.53
N GLY A 39 -2.66 3.91 -7.67
CA GLY A 39 -1.39 3.86 -8.38
C GLY A 39 -0.96 5.15 -9.09
N THR A 40 -1.28 6.33 -8.52
CA THR A 40 -0.80 7.63 -9.02
C THR A 40 0.70 7.79 -8.75
N SER A 41 1.37 8.63 -9.52
CA SER A 41 2.81 8.92 -9.33
C SER A 41 3.13 9.38 -7.90
N LEU A 42 2.38 10.35 -7.39
CA LEU A 42 2.53 10.86 -6.03
C LEU A 42 2.43 9.76 -4.97
N ASN A 43 1.44 8.88 -5.08
CA ASN A 43 1.27 7.81 -4.09
C ASN A 43 2.39 6.77 -4.15
N ARG A 44 2.94 6.48 -5.34
CA ARG A 44 4.10 5.59 -5.48
C ARG A 44 5.36 6.17 -4.85
N GLU A 45 5.57 7.49 -4.97
CA GLU A 45 6.66 8.20 -4.29
C GLU A 45 6.52 8.11 -2.76
N LEU A 46 5.31 8.34 -2.23
CA LEU A 46 5.04 8.20 -0.79
C LEU A 46 5.31 6.77 -0.26
N LEU A 47 4.97 5.74 -1.04
CA LEU A 47 5.33 4.35 -0.69
C LEU A 47 6.85 4.14 -0.64
N ALA A 48 7.59 4.75 -1.57
CA ALA A 48 9.05 4.66 -1.60
C ALA A 48 9.69 5.35 -0.39
N GLU A 49 9.23 6.56 -0.04
CA GLU A 49 9.68 7.29 1.16
C GLU A 49 9.38 6.52 2.45
N GLY A 50 8.24 5.82 2.49
CA GLY A 50 7.83 4.97 3.61
C GLY A 50 8.51 3.60 3.67
N GLY A 51 9.40 3.26 2.72
CA GLY A 51 10.06 1.95 2.66
C GLY A 51 9.15 0.79 2.27
N LEU A 52 8.03 1.08 1.60
CA LEU A 52 7.02 0.11 1.14
C LEU A 52 7.01 -0.08 -0.39
N SER A 53 8.01 0.46 -1.10
CA SER A 53 8.14 0.31 -2.55
C SER A 53 8.93 -0.94 -2.95
N THR A 54 8.57 -1.51 -4.09
CA THR A 54 9.22 -2.64 -4.75
C THR A 54 9.35 -2.33 -6.26
N PRO A 55 10.13 -3.10 -7.04
CA PRO A 55 10.45 -2.74 -8.44
C PRO A 55 9.28 -2.73 -9.45
N GLU A 56 8.12 -3.31 -9.10
CA GLU A 56 6.94 -3.44 -9.97
C GLU A 56 6.12 -2.13 -10.06
#